data_AF-M5RPQ4-F1
#
_entry.id   AF-M5RPQ4-F1
#
_cell.length_a   1.000
_cell.length_b   1.000
_cell.length_c   1.000
_cell.angle_alpha   90.00
_cell.angle_beta   90.00
_cell.angle_gamma   90.00
#
_symmetry.space_group_name_H-M   'P 1'
#
loop_
_entity.id
_entity.type
_entity.pdbx_description
1 polymer ?
#
loop_
_entity_poly.entity_id
_entity_poly.type
_entity_poly.pdbx_seq_one_letter_code
_entity_poly.pdbx_strand_id
1 'polypeptide(L)' 'MNAIAKTVSLIALCAVIVPCLLYFAGAIDLAAVKWTAFAGTICWFVATPMWMSRELPKDAAQVEI' A
#
# COMPACT_ATOMS: atom_id res chain seq x y z
N MET A 1 13.98 6.34 -8.60
CA MET A 1 13.46 7.69 -8.95
C MET A 1 12.00 7.63 -9.42
N ASN A 2 11.05 7.12 -8.62
CA ASN A 2 9.64 7.04 -9.04
C ASN A 2 8.76 7.82 -8.07
N ALA A 3 8.84 9.15 -8.11
CA ALA A 3 7.99 10.03 -7.29
C ALA A 3 6.50 9.71 -7.47
N ILE A 4 6.10 9.38 -8.69
CA ILE A 4 4.73 8.95 -9.04
C ILE A 4 4.35 7.68 -8.28
N ALA A 5 5.18 6.63 -8.31
CA ALA A 5 4.89 5.37 -7.62
C ALA A 5 4.83 5.55 -6.09
N LYS A 6 5.63 6.46 -5.53
CA LYS A 6 5.58 6.82 -4.11
C LYS A 6 4.27 7.53 -3.75
N THR A 7 3.81 8.47 -4.58
CA THR A 7 2.52 9.17 -4.39
C THR A 7 1.34 8.21 -4.53
N VAL A 8 1.36 7.33 -5.55
CA VAL A 8 0.31 6.32 -5.77
C VAL A 8 0.26 5.33 -4.62
N SER A 9 1.42 4.89 -4.12
CA SER A 9 1.51 4.09 -2.90
C SER A 9 0.85 4.86 -1.76
N LEU A 10 1.28 6.08 -1.42
CA LEU A 10 0.69 6.87 -0.32
C LEU A 10 -0.86 7.00 -0.42
N ILE A 11 -1.38 7.29 -1.61
CA ILE A 11 -2.82 7.37 -1.87
C ILE A 11 -3.50 6.02 -1.59
N ALA A 12 -2.89 4.91 -2.01
CA ALA A 12 -3.40 3.58 -1.72
C ALA A 12 -3.40 3.28 -0.20
N LEU A 13 -2.49 3.85 0.61
CA LEU A 13 -2.56 3.72 2.08
C LEU A 13 -3.79 4.41 2.61
N CYS A 14 -3.98 5.65 2.14
CA CYS A 14 -5.09 6.47 2.57
C CYS A 14 -6.41 5.79 2.20
N ALA A 15 -6.49 5.15 1.04
CA ALA A 15 -7.65 4.35 0.63
C ALA A 15 -7.94 3.15 1.55
N VAL A 16 -6.98 2.69 2.37
CA VAL A 16 -7.20 1.66 3.40
C VAL A 16 -7.56 2.28 4.75
N ILE A 17 -6.91 3.37 5.15
CA ILE A 17 -7.07 3.98 6.48
C ILE A 17 -8.31 4.88 6.56
N VAL A 18 -8.54 5.74 5.56
CA VAL A 18 -9.63 6.72 5.52
C VAL A 18 -11.01 6.06 5.65
N PRO A 19 -11.36 4.97 4.93
CA PRO A 19 -12.68 4.36 5.10
C PRO A 19 -12.87 3.77 6.51
N CYS A 20 -11.82 3.29 7.19
CA CYS A 20 -11.93 2.84 8.58
C CYS A 20 -12.30 3.99 9.52
N LEU A 21 -11.74 5.18 9.30
CA LEU A 21 -12.09 6.39 10.05
C LEU A 21 -13.51 6.88 9.74
N LEU A 22 -13.91 6.84 8.46
CA LEU A 22 -15.26 7.22 8.04
C LEU A 22 -16.33 6.28 8.60
N TYR A 23 -16.05 4.98 8.69
CA TYR A 23 -16.93 4.01 9.33
C TYR A 23 -17.06 4.26 10.83
N PHE A 24 -15.95 4.55 11.50
CA PHE A 24 -15.97 4.92 12.91
C PHE A 24 -16.78 6.20 13.17
N ALA A 25 -16.74 7.16 12.25
CA ALA A 25 -17.56 8.37 12.27
C ALA A 25 -19.03 8.13 11.88
N GLY A 26 -19.43 6.90 11.53
CA GLY A 26 -20.78 6.56 11.11
C GLY A 26 -21.17 7.09 9.72
N ALA A 27 -20.19 7.54 8.91
CA ALA A 27 -20.44 8.16 7.61
C ALA A 27 -20.61 7.15 6.47
N ILE A 28 -20.06 5.94 6.61
CA ILE A 28 -20.15 4.86 5.60
C ILE A 28 -20.48 3.52 6.26
N ASP A 29 -21.06 2.62 5.48
CA ASP A 29 -21.38 1.25 5.91
C ASP A 29 -20.16 0.32 5.86
N LEU A 30 -20.18 -0.76 6.67
CA LEU A 30 -19.09 -1.73 6.75
C LEU A 30 -18.82 -2.41 5.39
N ALA A 31 -19.85 -2.63 4.57
CA ALA A 31 -19.68 -3.20 3.25
C ALA A 31 -18.81 -2.32 2.34
N ALA A 32 -18.99 -0.99 2.40
CA ALA A 32 -18.19 -0.04 1.64
C ALA A 32 -16.72 -0.09 2.07
N VAL A 33 -16.46 -0.10 3.39
CA VAL A 33 -15.11 -0.19 3.97
C VAL A 33 -14.36 -1.40 3.45
N LYS A 34 -15.01 -2.58 3.48
CA LYS A 34 -14.38 -3.85 3.08
C LYS A 34 -13.93 -3.81 1.63
N TRP A 35 -14.79 -3.31 0.73
CA TRP A 35 -14.46 -3.20 -0.69
C TRP A 35 -13.37 -2.16 -0.95
N THR A 36 -13.45 -0.97 -0.32
CA THR A 36 -12.44 0.09 -0.49
C THR A 36 -11.08 -0.31 0.06
N ALA A 37 -11.04 -0.94 1.25
CA ALA A 37 -9.80 -1.40 1.87
C ALA A 37 -9.18 -2.56 1.07
N PHE A 38 -10.00 -3.46 0.53
CA PHE A 38 -9.53 -4.56 -0.32
C PHE A 38 -8.89 -4.02 -1.61
N ALA A 39 -9.58 -3.14 -2.33
CA ALA A 39 -9.06 -2.51 -3.54
C ALA A 39 -7.80 -1.67 -3.24
N GLY A 40 -7.80 -0.92 -2.14
CA GLY A 40 -6.66 -0.13 -1.67
C GLY A 40 -5.44 -1.00 -1.36
N THR A 41 -5.65 -2.16 -0.72
CA THR A 41 -4.57 -3.12 -0.42
C THR A 41 -3.96 -3.68 -1.69
N ILE A 42 -4.77 -4.09 -2.68
CA ILE A 42 -4.27 -4.57 -3.97
C ILE A 42 -3.45 -3.48 -4.68
N CYS A 43 -3.99 -2.25 -4.75
CA CYS A 43 -3.30 -1.12 -5.36
C CYS A 43 -1.97 -0.81 -4.65
N TRP A 44 -1.96 -0.84 -3.32
CA TRP A 44 -0.75 -0.66 -2.52
C TRP A 44 0.27 -1.76 -2.79
N PHE A 45 -0.16 -3.02 -2.88
CA PHE A 45 0.71 -4.16 -3.09
C PHE A 45 1.40 -4.13 -4.46
N VAL A 46 0.73 -3.60 -5.48
CA VAL A 46 1.33 -3.38 -6.80
C VAL A 46 2.21 -2.14 -6.79
N ALA A 47 1.77 -1.02 -6.20
CA ALA A 47 2.48 0.25 -6.25
C ALA A 47 3.77 0.27 -5.42
N THR A 48 3.75 -0.34 -4.23
CA THR A 48 4.85 -0.31 -3.25
C THR A 48 6.16 -0.96 -3.74
N PRO A 49 6.18 -2.18 -4.30
CA PRO A 49 7.42 -2.81 -4.77
C PRO A 49 8.08 -2.08 -5.96
N MET A 50 7.30 -1.31 -6.75
CA MET A 50 7.82 -0.55 -7.89
C MET A 50 8.75 0.62 -7.52
N TRP A 51 8.75 1.06 -6.25
CA TRP A 51 9.65 2.11 -5.78
C TRP A 51 10.45 1.71 -4.55
N MET A 52 9.97 0.74 -3.77
CA MET A 52 10.63 0.24 -2.57
C MET A 52 11.56 -0.96 -2.85
N SER A 53 11.70 -1.40 -4.11
CA SER A 53 12.75 -2.34 -4.49
C SER A 53 14.12 -1.80 -4.07
N ARG A 54 14.70 -2.44 -3.06
CA ARG A 54 16.05 -2.16 -2.58
C ARG A 54 17.01 -2.96 -3.46
N GLU A 55 18.08 -2.31 -3.92
CA GLU A 55 19.22 -3.06 -4.41
C GLU A 55 19.78 -3.86 -3.23
N LEU A 56 19.90 -5.18 -3.40
CA LEU A 56 20.49 -6.04 -2.37
C LEU A 56 21.96 -5.61 -2.18
N PRO A 57 22.41 -5.35 -0.94
CA PRO A 57 23.82 -5.15 -0.68
C PRO A 57 24.61 -6.37 -1.18
N LYS A 58 25.74 -6.14 -1.86
CA LYS A 58 26.56 -7.20 -2.49
C LYS A 58 26.96 -8.32 -1.52
N ASP A 59 27.02 -8.05 -0.21
CA ASP A 59 27.37 -9.02 0.83
C ASP A 59 26.29 -10.08 1.10
N ALA A 60 25.03 -9.83 0.73
CA ALA A 60 23.95 -10.82 0.83
C ALA A 60 23.90 -11.78 -0.38
N ALA A 61 24.68 -11.52 -1.43
CA ALA A 61 24.72 -12.34 -2.64
C ALA A 61 25.72 -13.51 -2.56
N GLN A 62 26.55 -13.57 -1.52
CA GLN A 62 27.62 -14.57 -1.38
C GLN A 62 27.42 -15.58 -0.24
N VAL A 63 26.28 -15.55 0.45
CA VAL A 63 25.94 -16.58 1.43
C VAL A 63 24.95 -17.54 0.79
N GLU A 64 25.48 -18.59 0.16
CA GLU A 64 24.72 -19.83 -0.08
C GLU A 64 24.32 -20.40 1.29
N ILE A 65 23.01 -20.49 1.56
CA ILE A 65 22.45 -21.22 2.69
C ILE A 65 22.07 -22.61 2.22
#